data_AF-A0A4D4NA11-F1
#
_entry.id   AF-A0A4D4NA11-F1
#
_cell.length_a   1.000
_cell.length_b   1.000
_cell.length_c   1.000
_cell.angle_alpha   90.00
_cell.angle_beta   90.00
_cell.angle_gamma   90.00
#
_symmetry.space_group_name_H-M   'P 1'
#
loop_
_entity.id
_entity.type
_entity.pdbx_description
1 polymer ?
#
loop_
_entity_poly.entity_id
_entity_poly.type
_entity_poly.pdbx_seq_one_letter_code
_entity_poly.pdbx_strand_id
1 'polypeptide(L)'
;MTSTALDALTSAIPRSVRTGHEVSIERDPASMPGHLTKADSVWPGRLRRIIRAGLKLWNQPALVETAELLTTELVTNAFRHGSGTDIGFRLLISGDHVVIEVRDGSPDRPVLRRASPEDEDGRGLALVSAMADEWGTTSDGTTTWCTLPLRKGSDHPMQRTATPVPSLREYPAIQLPGNPNTVTRARTIARSGLTVLDWQGDVHAATEVVAIRRTPQPATLLTEEAKGTVMDWRTRAMRLAGEVVRPESRWHEPVATVPRHEFVPRWWQSDGDAWLLRDGPAAPDAWLEAAYTDQTLVTRVDACPADHAAPGAMASGTPTSSSTLPSLVVRMYRHAMIAENSDVLVTTGTGYGTALACARLGHARVTSIDVDADLVKAASDRLVLVAGYRPQMAVGDITGELPGAYDRIIATVSVRPVPVSWLSALRPGGRLVTTIAGTGLILAADKTNEGGATGRIEWDRAGFMPTRHGADYGPPADDVWQEAAEADGEDVITSRYPLLYPPDAWDVMSMLELQIPGITYRRSMDGGNRTVWLLHPDGSWARATARGFLDSPTVHQGGPRRLWSDLDRIRNRLNREGALPVYGAQVTITPDGTTTLTRGSWSFTL
;
A
#
# COMPACT_ATOMS: atom_id res chain seq x y z
N MET A 1 -4.65 1.10 62.52
CA MET A 1 -3.87 2.13 61.78
C MET A 1 -2.98 1.36 60.81
N THR A 2 -3.57 0.88 59.71
CA THR A 2 -3.42 1.40 58.32
C THR A 2 -2.04 1.03 57.75
N SER A 3 -1.85 -0.16 57.18
CA SER A 3 -2.18 -0.49 55.77
C SER A 3 -1.72 0.58 54.78
N THR A 4 -0.43 0.87 54.73
CA THR A 4 0.18 1.72 53.69
C THR A 4 1.64 1.30 53.49
N ALA A 5 1.90 0.38 52.55
CA ALA A 5 3.21 0.21 51.89
C ALA A 5 3.26 -0.96 50.89
N LEU A 6 2.34 -1.95 50.97
CA LEU A 6 2.38 -3.14 50.10
C LEU A 6 1.36 -3.16 48.96
N ASP A 7 0.49 -2.15 48.85
CA ASP A 7 -0.53 -2.03 47.78
C ASP A 7 -0.11 -1.11 46.62
N ALA A 8 1.15 -0.68 46.56
CA ALA A 8 1.62 0.33 45.58
C ALA A 8 2.28 -0.25 44.31
N LEU A 9 2.38 -1.57 44.15
CA LEU A 9 2.97 -2.22 42.96
C LEU A 9 1.96 -2.99 42.09
N THR A 10 0.66 -2.80 42.32
CA THR A 10 -0.44 -3.54 41.66
C THR A 10 -1.22 -2.75 40.61
N SER A 11 -0.74 -1.57 40.18
CA SER A 11 -1.48 -0.70 39.25
C SER A 11 -0.57 0.09 38.31
N ALA A 12 0.43 -0.55 37.69
CA ALA A 12 1.34 0.10 36.73
C ALA A 12 0.83 0.08 35.28
N ILE A 13 -0.46 -0.16 35.03
CA ILE A 13 -1.07 0.17 33.73
C ILE A 13 -1.58 1.61 33.86
N PRO A 14 -1.09 2.59 33.08
CA PRO A 14 -1.58 3.96 33.20
C PRO A 14 -3.10 3.96 32.99
N ARG A 15 -3.84 4.62 33.87
CA ARG A 15 -5.31 4.42 34.02
C ARG A 15 -6.14 5.15 32.95
N SER A 16 -5.53 5.73 31.92
CA SER A 16 -6.21 6.43 30.83
C SER A 16 -5.77 5.90 29.46
N VAL A 17 -6.28 4.71 29.12
CA VAL A 17 -6.16 4.16 27.77
C VAL A 17 -6.81 5.14 26.78
N ARG A 18 -6.01 5.71 25.87
CA ARG A 18 -6.47 6.64 24.84
C ARG A 18 -7.01 5.89 23.61
N THR A 19 -6.31 4.83 23.21
CA THR A 19 -6.63 3.96 22.07
C THR A 19 -5.88 2.64 22.22
N GLY A 20 -6.35 1.58 21.58
CA GLY A 20 -5.64 0.30 21.61
C GLY A 20 -6.28 -0.80 20.77
N HIS A 21 -5.54 -1.89 20.62
CA HIS A 21 -5.95 -3.12 19.95
C HIS A 21 -5.79 -4.30 20.89
N GLU A 22 -6.76 -5.20 20.90
CA GLU A 22 -6.76 -6.43 21.69
C GLU A 22 -7.08 -7.62 20.79
N VAL A 23 -6.29 -8.68 20.93
CA VAL A 23 -6.38 -9.91 20.15
C VAL A 23 -6.29 -11.08 21.13
N SER A 24 -7.20 -12.06 21.03
CA SER A 24 -7.08 -13.35 21.71
C SER A 24 -6.86 -14.43 20.65
N ILE A 25 -5.87 -15.27 20.89
CA ILE A 25 -5.38 -16.29 19.98
C ILE A 25 -5.58 -17.62 20.68
N GLU A 26 -6.35 -18.53 20.10
CA GLU A 26 -6.41 -19.90 20.62
C GLU A 26 -5.12 -20.62 20.27
N ARG A 27 -4.56 -21.28 21.28
CA ARG A 27 -3.35 -22.07 21.12
C ARG A 27 -3.71 -23.40 20.49
N ASP A 28 -2.89 -23.87 19.55
CA ASP A 28 -3.04 -25.22 19.04
C ASP A 28 -2.97 -26.23 20.21
N PRO A 29 -3.98 -27.10 20.41
CA PRO A 29 -3.96 -28.10 21.49
C PRO A 29 -2.75 -29.04 21.43
N ALA A 30 -2.11 -29.17 20.26
CA ALA A 30 -0.89 -29.96 20.08
C ALA A 30 0.41 -29.20 20.44
N SER A 31 0.34 -27.90 20.74
CA SER A 31 1.50 -27.13 21.22
C SER A 31 1.75 -27.39 22.70
N MET A 32 2.97 -27.82 23.02
CA MET A 32 3.42 -28.07 24.39
C MET A 32 4.47 -27.03 24.81
N PRO A 33 4.68 -26.78 26.11
CA PRO A 33 5.79 -25.95 26.56
C PRO A 33 7.12 -26.43 25.97
N GLY A 34 7.85 -25.53 25.31
CA GLY A 34 9.11 -25.82 24.59
C GLY A 34 8.96 -26.39 23.18
N HIS A 35 7.75 -26.77 22.72
CA HIS A 35 7.52 -27.30 21.37
C HIS A 35 6.28 -26.66 20.73
N LEU A 36 6.51 -25.72 19.81
CA LEU A 36 5.45 -25.02 19.08
C LEU A 36 5.11 -25.76 17.79
N THR A 37 3.82 -25.92 17.51
CA THR A 37 3.38 -26.39 16.20
C THR A 37 3.67 -25.34 15.13
N LYS A 38 3.66 -25.77 13.87
CA LYS A 38 3.78 -24.83 12.73
C LYS A 38 2.66 -23.78 12.77
N ALA A 39 1.47 -24.16 13.23
CA ALA A 39 0.31 -23.27 13.40
C ALA A 39 0.62 -22.14 14.39
N ASP A 40 1.23 -22.42 15.54
CA ASP A 40 1.54 -21.39 16.51
C ASP A 40 2.80 -20.57 16.16
N SER A 41 3.75 -21.16 15.44
CA SER A 41 5.03 -20.50 15.09
C SER A 41 4.89 -19.24 14.23
N VAL A 42 3.75 -19.04 13.56
CA VAL A 42 3.52 -17.88 12.68
C VAL A 42 3.10 -16.62 13.44
N TRP A 43 2.64 -16.75 14.68
CA TRP A 43 2.02 -15.64 15.43
C TRP A 43 2.95 -14.46 15.73
N PRO A 44 4.24 -14.65 16.11
CA PRO A 44 5.16 -13.52 16.26
C PRO A 44 5.26 -12.68 14.98
N GLY A 45 5.29 -13.31 13.80
CA GLY A 45 5.29 -12.62 12.51
C GLY A 45 3.99 -11.86 12.24
N ARG A 46 2.84 -12.41 12.64
CA ARG A 46 1.52 -11.76 12.50
C ARG A 46 1.39 -10.56 13.44
N LEU A 47 1.74 -10.70 14.71
CA LEU A 47 1.65 -9.62 15.69
C LEU A 47 2.63 -8.47 15.40
N ARG A 48 3.80 -8.77 14.82
CA ARG A 48 4.69 -7.73 14.26
C ARG A 48 4.01 -6.85 13.20
N ARG A 49 3.16 -7.42 12.34
CA ARG A 49 2.42 -6.64 11.34
C ARG A 49 1.36 -5.75 11.99
N ILE A 50 0.67 -6.26 13.02
CA ILE A 50 -0.33 -5.51 13.79
C ILE A 50 0.33 -4.32 14.49
N ILE A 51 1.44 -4.54 15.21
CA ILE A 51 2.12 -3.45 15.91
C ILE A 51 2.72 -2.42 14.96
N ARG A 52 3.26 -2.85 13.81
CA ARG A 52 3.70 -1.94 12.74
C ARG A 52 2.58 -1.05 12.24
N ALA A 53 1.42 -1.64 11.94
CA ALA A 53 0.26 -0.90 11.44
C ALA A 53 -0.28 0.06 12.52
N GLY A 54 -0.44 -0.42 13.75
CA GLY A 54 -0.91 0.37 14.89
C GLY A 54 0.00 1.57 15.19
N LEU A 55 1.32 1.37 15.26
CA LEU A 55 2.26 2.45 15.51
C LEU A 55 2.35 3.45 14.35
N LYS A 56 2.20 2.99 13.09
CA LYS A 56 2.08 3.92 11.95
C LYS A 56 0.81 4.76 12.03
N LEU A 57 -0.32 4.13 12.35
CA LEU A 57 -1.61 4.80 12.56
C LEU A 57 -1.54 5.83 13.69
N TRP A 58 -0.81 5.51 14.76
CA TRP A 58 -0.61 6.41 15.91
C TRP A 58 0.54 7.39 15.73
N ASN A 59 1.12 7.49 14.53
CA ASN A 59 2.21 8.41 14.22
C ASN A 59 3.48 8.21 15.08
N GLN A 60 3.83 6.96 15.37
CA GLN A 60 5.04 6.55 16.10
C GLN A 60 5.96 5.64 15.25
N PRO A 61 6.33 6.01 14.01
CA PRO A 61 7.11 5.13 13.12
C PRO A 61 8.51 4.80 13.67
N ALA A 62 9.07 5.69 14.48
CA ALA A 62 10.39 5.50 15.09
C ALA A 62 10.41 4.44 16.21
N LEU A 63 9.25 4.01 16.71
CA LEU A 63 9.14 2.95 17.70
C LEU A 63 8.94 1.57 17.06
N VAL A 64 8.69 1.49 15.74
CA VAL A 64 8.27 0.26 15.05
C VAL A 64 9.28 -0.86 15.21
N GLU A 65 10.57 -0.61 14.95
CA GLU A 65 11.61 -1.64 15.02
C GLU A 65 11.75 -2.21 16.44
N THR A 66 11.87 -1.32 17.44
CA THR A 66 11.96 -1.71 18.84
C THR A 66 10.71 -2.47 19.29
N ALA A 67 9.52 -1.97 18.95
CA ALA A 67 8.26 -2.59 19.37
C ALA A 67 8.01 -3.95 18.70
N GLU A 68 8.43 -4.14 17.44
CA GLU A 68 8.38 -5.43 16.75
C GLU A 68 9.28 -6.48 17.40
N LEU A 69 10.48 -6.07 17.81
CA LEU A 69 11.41 -6.94 18.53
C LEU A 69 10.84 -7.33 19.90
N LEU A 70 10.41 -6.35 20.70
CA LEU A 70 9.78 -6.60 22.00
C LEU A 70 8.55 -7.52 21.89
N THR A 71 7.71 -7.28 20.88
CA THR A 71 6.55 -8.15 20.60
C THR A 71 6.99 -9.58 20.26
N THR A 72 8.03 -9.74 19.44
CA THR A 72 8.53 -11.06 19.06
C THR A 72 9.00 -11.84 20.28
N GLU A 73 9.75 -11.19 21.19
CA GLU A 73 10.26 -11.83 22.40
C GLU A 73 9.14 -12.20 23.38
N LEU A 74 8.22 -11.27 23.65
CA LEU A 74 7.11 -11.51 24.60
C LEU A 74 6.14 -12.57 24.09
N VAL A 75 5.79 -12.53 22.80
CA VAL A 75 4.88 -13.52 22.20
C VAL A 75 5.55 -14.88 22.10
N THR A 76 6.82 -14.94 21.71
CA THR A 76 7.56 -16.21 21.65
C THR A 76 7.66 -16.84 23.04
N ASN A 77 7.91 -16.04 24.09
CA ASN A 77 7.90 -16.53 25.47
C ASN A 77 6.51 -17.05 25.88
N ALA A 78 5.45 -16.30 25.59
CA ALA A 78 4.09 -16.68 25.91
C ALA A 78 3.68 -18.01 25.26
N PHE A 79 4.01 -18.20 23.99
CA PHE A 79 3.76 -19.48 23.30
C PHE A 79 4.67 -20.60 23.81
N ARG A 80 5.97 -20.35 24.06
CA ARG A 80 6.91 -21.40 24.47
C ARG A 80 6.76 -21.83 25.92
N HIS A 81 6.38 -20.92 26.82
CA HIS A 81 6.41 -21.14 28.27
C HIS A 81 5.05 -20.99 28.94
N GLY A 82 4.09 -20.34 28.29
CA GLY A 82 2.72 -20.23 28.79
C GLY A 82 2.02 -21.57 28.89
N SER A 83 0.98 -21.63 29.72
CA SER A 83 0.13 -22.81 29.91
C SER A 83 -1.34 -22.56 29.63
N GLY A 84 -1.71 -21.33 29.24
CA GLY A 84 -3.06 -20.96 28.86
C GLY A 84 -3.50 -21.62 27.55
N THR A 85 -4.81 -21.86 27.45
CA THR A 85 -5.47 -22.31 26.21
C THR A 85 -5.58 -21.20 25.18
N ASP A 86 -5.41 -19.95 25.60
CA ASP A 86 -5.37 -18.77 24.74
C ASP A 86 -4.19 -17.84 25.09
N ILE A 87 -3.67 -17.16 24.07
CA ILE A 87 -2.71 -16.06 24.20
C ILE A 87 -3.45 -14.75 23.95
N GLY A 88 -3.50 -13.89 24.96
CA GLY A 88 -4.02 -12.54 24.84
C GLY A 88 -2.90 -11.57 24.44
N PHE A 89 -3.11 -10.73 23.45
CA PHE A 89 -2.19 -9.67 23.05
C PHE A 89 -2.92 -8.33 23.09
N ARG A 90 -2.32 -7.33 23.74
CA ARG A 90 -2.82 -5.95 23.76
C ARG A 90 -1.72 -4.99 23.38
N LEU A 91 -2.08 -4.03 22.52
CA LEU A 91 -1.27 -2.90 22.15
C LEU A 91 -2.06 -1.65 22.50
N LEU A 92 -1.57 -0.80 23.40
CA LEU A 92 -2.31 0.35 23.93
C LEU A 92 -1.48 1.62 23.84
N ILE A 93 -2.14 2.75 23.71
CA ILE A 93 -1.61 4.04 24.16
C ILE A 93 -2.22 4.34 25.51
N SER A 94 -1.38 4.47 26.52
CA SER A 94 -1.82 4.86 27.85
C SER A 94 -0.88 5.89 28.45
N GLY A 95 -1.41 7.02 28.90
CA GLY A 95 -0.56 8.17 29.25
C GLY A 95 0.33 8.55 28.06
N ASP A 96 1.61 8.78 28.31
CA ASP A 96 2.60 9.14 27.30
C ASP A 96 3.42 7.93 26.82
N HIS A 97 2.84 6.73 26.90
CA HIS A 97 3.51 5.47 26.57
C HIS A 97 2.71 4.61 25.61
N VAL A 98 3.43 3.85 24.79
CA VAL A 98 2.93 2.63 24.15
C VAL A 98 3.10 1.50 25.15
N VAL A 99 2.06 0.71 25.36
CA VAL A 99 2.07 -0.48 26.23
C VAL A 99 1.82 -1.71 25.37
N ILE A 100 2.68 -2.72 25.50
CA ILE A 100 2.53 -4.04 24.88
C ILE A 100 2.27 -5.03 26.02
N GLU A 101 1.16 -5.75 25.98
CA GLU A 101 0.80 -6.76 26.98
C GLU A 101 0.57 -8.10 26.30
N VAL A 102 1.12 -9.17 26.87
CA VAL A 102 0.94 -10.54 26.41
C VAL A 102 0.53 -11.40 27.60
N ARG A 103 -0.71 -11.90 27.55
CA ARG A 103 -1.29 -12.82 28.53
C ARG A 103 -1.11 -14.25 28.04
N ASP A 104 -0.50 -15.09 28.86
CA ASP A 104 -0.21 -16.48 28.53
C ASP A 104 -0.89 -17.48 29.48
N GLY A 105 -1.64 -16.97 30.45
CA GLY A 105 -2.42 -17.76 31.40
C GLY A 105 -1.58 -18.57 32.40
N SER A 106 -0.25 -18.43 32.40
CA SER A 106 0.62 -19.13 33.33
C SER A 106 0.72 -18.36 34.66
N PRO A 107 0.60 -19.01 35.82
CA PRO A 107 0.88 -18.38 37.11
C PRO A 107 2.40 -18.19 37.35
N ASP A 108 3.25 -18.81 36.53
CA ASP A 108 4.70 -18.78 36.68
C ASP A 108 5.28 -17.50 36.12
N ARG A 109 6.01 -16.76 36.97
CA ARG A 109 6.64 -15.51 36.54
C ARG A 109 7.83 -15.79 35.62
N PRO A 110 7.95 -15.07 34.49
CA PRO A 110 9.12 -15.14 33.62
C PRO A 110 10.37 -14.72 34.39
N VAL A 111 11.37 -15.61 34.44
CA VAL A 111 12.64 -15.37 35.11
C VAL A 111 13.65 -14.85 34.10
N LEU A 112 14.21 -13.66 34.37
CA LEU A 112 15.32 -13.12 33.59
C LEU A 112 16.55 -14.04 33.73
N ARG A 113 16.90 -14.75 32.65
CA ARG A 113 18.09 -15.60 32.60
C ARG A 113 19.27 -14.80 32.06
N ARG A 114 20.46 -15.00 32.64
CA ARG A 114 21.72 -14.55 32.05
C ARG A 114 22.22 -15.63 31.10
N ALA A 115 21.87 -15.49 29.83
CA ALA A 115 22.37 -16.36 28.76
C ALA A 115 23.86 -16.10 28.51
N SER A 116 24.65 -17.17 28.40
CA SER A 116 26.04 -17.17 27.92
C SER A 116 26.09 -16.73 26.45
N PRO A 117 27.23 -16.19 25.96
CA PRO A 117 27.42 -15.91 24.53
C PRO A 117 27.18 -17.11 23.61
N GLU A 118 27.30 -18.33 24.12
CA GLU A 118 27.12 -19.60 23.41
C GLU A 118 25.69 -20.16 23.51
N ASP A 119 24.83 -19.60 24.37
CA ASP A 119 23.46 -20.07 24.52
C ASP A 119 22.60 -19.62 23.34
N GLU A 120 21.92 -20.58 22.70
CA GLU A 120 21.02 -20.38 21.55
C GLU A 120 19.62 -19.88 21.97
N ASP A 121 19.32 -19.86 23.28
CA ASP A 121 18.05 -19.39 23.85
C ASP A 121 18.25 -18.50 25.11
N GLY A 122 17.15 -18.03 25.72
CA GLY A 122 17.20 -17.30 27.00
C GLY A 122 17.54 -15.80 26.95
N ARG A 123 17.76 -15.20 25.77
CA ARG A 123 18.09 -13.77 25.60
C ARG A 123 16.87 -12.84 25.53
N GLY A 124 15.68 -13.38 25.29
CA GLY A 124 14.50 -12.57 24.97
C GLY A 124 14.10 -11.55 26.05
N LEU A 125 14.07 -11.96 27.32
CA LEU A 125 13.77 -11.03 28.42
C LEU A 125 14.91 -10.05 28.69
N ALA A 126 16.15 -10.38 28.34
CA ALA A 126 17.28 -9.45 28.43
C ALA A 126 17.16 -8.35 27.37
N LEU A 127 16.68 -8.66 26.16
CA LEU A 127 16.33 -7.67 25.15
C LEU A 127 15.17 -6.78 25.59
N VAL A 128 14.12 -7.38 26.17
CA VAL A 128 13.00 -6.62 26.75
C VAL A 128 13.48 -5.66 27.83
N SER A 129 14.30 -6.14 28.76
CA SER A 129 14.84 -5.33 29.85
C SER A 129 15.81 -4.24 29.38
N ALA A 130 16.45 -4.39 28.22
CA ALA A 130 17.40 -3.41 27.70
C ALA A 130 16.74 -2.31 26.86
N MET A 131 15.57 -2.60 26.26
CA MET A 131 14.95 -1.73 25.25
C MET A 131 13.60 -1.13 25.67
N ALA A 132 12.92 -1.72 26.64
CA ALA A 132 11.71 -1.15 27.22
C ALA A 132 12.05 -0.04 28.23
N ASP A 133 11.15 0.93 28.38
CA ASP A 133 11.22 1.95 29.44
C ASP A 133 10.92 1.31 30.80
N GLU A 134 9.82 0.57 30.86
CA GLU A 134 9.45 -0.28 31.97
C GLU A 134 8.94 -1.63 31.44
N TRP A 135 9.11 -2.70 32.22
CA TRP A 135 8.49 -3.99 31.93
C TRP A 135 8.24 -4.76 33.22
N GLY A 136 7.31 -5.71 33.18
CA GLY A 136 7.01 -6.53 34.33
C GLY A 136 5.91 -7.55 34.07
N THR A 137 5.40 -8.14 35.15
CA THR A 137 4.25 -9.05 35.11
C THR A 137 3.14 -8.59 36.04
N THR A 138 1.89 -8.92 35.71
CA THR A 138 0.75 -8.70 36.60
C THR A 138 0.89 -9.48 37.91
N SER A 139 0.14 -9.09 38.94
CA SER A 139 0.23 -9.69 40.27
C SER A 139 -0.14 -11.17 40.31
N ASP A 140 -1.05 -11.58 39.43
CA ASP A 140 -1.45 -12.97 39.19
C ASP A 140 -0.47 -13.75 38.31
N GLY A 141 0.60 -13.12 37.81
CA GLY A 141 1.64 -13.73 36.98
C GLY A 141 1.27 -13.91 35.51
N THR A 142 -0.01 -13.81 35.16
CA THR A 142 -0.55 -14.30 33.88
C THR A 142 -0.28 -13.41 32.67
N THR A 143 0.18 -12.17 32.88
CA THR A 143 0.41 -11.20 31.81
C THR A 143 1.77 -10.56 31.98
N THR A 144 2.59 -10.66 30.93
CA THR A 144 3.85 -9.92 30.81
C THR A 144 3.63 -8.67 29.97
N TRP A 145 4.18 -7.55 30.40
CA TRP A 145 4.00 -6.27 29.73
C TRP A 145 5.31 -5.49 29.63
N CYS A 146 5.39 -4.60 28.65
CA CYS A 146 6.45 -3.60 28.56
C CYS A 146 5.94 -2.28 27.99
N THR A 147 6.64 -1.19 28.27
CA THR A 147 6.31 0.16 27.81
C THR A 147 7.42 0.75 26.96
N LEU A 148 7.02 1.63 26.03
CA LEU A 148 7.92 2.50 25.27
C LEU A 148 7.41 3.93 25.38
N PRO A 149 8.29 4.93 25.58
CA PRO A 149 7.85 6.32 25.69
C PRO A 149 7.42 6.80 24.30
N LEU A 150 6.26 7.45 24.21
CA LEU A 150 5.84 8.12 22.99
C LEU A 150 6.89 9.19 22.66
N ARG A 151 7.34 9.22 21.41
CA ARG A 151 8.20 10.32 20.97
C ARG A 151 7.32 11.55 20.78
N LYS A 152 7.58 12.60 21.57
CA LYS A 152 7.00 13.93 21.33
C LYS A 152 7.54 14.45 19.99
N GLY A 153 6.66 14.56 19.00
CA GLY A 153 6.88 15.54 17.94
C GLY A 153 6.82 16.94 18.56
N SER A 154 7.56 17.90 18.01
CA SER A 154 7.52 19.31 18.39
C SER A 154 6.11 19.78 18.78
N ASP A 155 5.96 20.33 19.99
CA ASP A 155 4.69 20.63 20.67
C ASP A 155 3.67 21.34 19.76
N HIS A 156 2.54 20.66 19.50
CA HIS A 156 1.24 21.29 19.30
C HIS A 156 0.25 20.54 20.20
N PRO A 157 -0.54 21.27 21.02
CA PRO A 157 -1.42 20.64 21.99
C PRO A 157 -2.52 19.86 21.26
N MET A 158 -2.55 18.53 21.42
CA MET A 158 -3.77 17.77 21.21
C MET A 158 -4.84 18.36 22.12
N GLN A 159 -5.87 18.99 21.54
CA GLN A 159 -7.05 19.37 22.30
C GLN A 159 -7.65 18.11 22.93
N ARG A 160 -7.56 18.06 24.27
CA ARG A 160 -8.25 17.09 25.13
C ARG A 160 -9.75 17.28 24.96
N THR A 161 -10.39 16.43 24.17
CA THR A 161 -11.80 16.08 24.38
C THR A 161 -11.83 14.72 25.08
N ALA A 162 -11.70 14.77 26.40
CA ALA A 162 -12.03 13.65 27.26
C ALA A 162 -13.56 13.53 27.28
N THR A 163 -14.13 12.82 26.32
CA THR A 163 -15.49 12.29 26.45
C THR A 163 -15.39 11.01 27.27
N PRO A 164 -16.25 10.78 28.28
CA PRO A 164 -16.26 9.51 28.99
C PRO A 164 -16.58 8.41 27.97
N VAL A 165 -15.60 7.56 27.67
CA VAL A 165 -15.85 6.36 26.87
C VAL A 165 -16.65 5.41 27.78
N PRO A 166 -17.75 4.81 27.31
CA PRO A 166 -18.48 3.83 28.11
C PRO A 166 -17.57 2.67 28.50
N SER A 167 -17.91 2.00 29.60
CA SER A 167 -17.09 0.93 30.15
C SER A 167 -16.76 -0.14 29.09
N LEU A 168 -15.57 -0.75 29.21
CA LEU A 168 -14.96 -1.78 28.34
C LEU A 168 -15.86 -2.99 27.96
N ARG A 169 -17.08 -3.06 28.48
CA ARG A 169 -18.06 -4.13 28.27
C ARG A 169 -19.06 -3.85 27.15
N GLU A 170 -19.13 -2.64 26.60
CA GLU A 170 -20.23 -2.25 25.70
C GLU A 170 -19.94 -2.39 24.19
N TYR A 171 -18.71 -2.73 23.79
CA TYR A 171 -18.41 -3.03 22.38
C TYR A 171 -18.57 -4.54 22.10
N PRO A 172 -19.43 -4.92 21.13
CA PRO A 172 -19.64 -6.31 20.80
C PRO A 172 -18.33 -6.91 20.29
N ALA A 173 -17.96 -8.04 20.87
CA ALA A 173 -16.84 -8.81 20.37
C ALA A 173 -17.23 -9.43 19.03
N ILE A 174 -16.36 -9.31 18.03
CA ILE A 174 -16.54 -10.04 16.78
C ILE A 174 -15.99 -11.44 17.02
N GLN A 175 -16.88 -12.43 16.98
CA GLN A 175 -16.51 -13.84 16.95
C GLN A 175 -16.10 -14.17 15.51
N LEU A 176 -14.87 -14.62 15.33
CA LEU A 176 -14.36 -15.04 14.03
C LEU A 176 -14.60 -16.55 13.86
N PRO A 177 -14.97 -17.03 12.65
CA PRO A 177 -15.27 -18.44 12.43
C PRO A 177 -14.05 -19.33 12.71
N GLY A 178 -14.29 -20.48 13.37
CA GLY A 178 -13.24 -21.33 13.94
C GLY A 178 -12.37 -22.04 12.90
N ASN A 179 -11.08 -21.73 12.92
CA ASN A 179 -9.98 -22.50 12.35
C ASN A 179 -8.89 -22.60 13.45
N PRO A 180 -8.14 -23.72 13.59
CA PRO A 180 -7.04 -23.82 14.55
C PRO A 180 -5.92 -22.76 14.41
N ASN A 181 -5.98 -21.88 13.39
CA ASN A 181 -5.07 -20.76 13.15
C ASN A 181 -5.72 -19.36 13.27
N THR A 182 -6.97 -19.24 13.75
CA THR A 182 -7.69 -17.95 13.79
C THR A 182 -7.55 -17.21 15.11
N VAL A 183 -7.46 -15.88 15.02
CA VAL A 183 -7.83 -14.99 16.13
C VAL A 183 -9.24 -15.37 16.56
N THR A 184 -9.44 -15.78 17.80
CA THR A 184 -10.78 -16.16 18.29
C THR A 184 -11.62 -14.95 18.65
N ARG A 185 -10.94 -13.85 19.00
CA ARG A 185 -11.57 -12.58 19.36
C ARG A 185 -10.65 -11.41 19.04
N ALA A 186 -11.17 -10.43 18.30
CA ALA A 186 -10.50 -9.15 18.08
C ALA A 186 -11.37 -8.00 18.59
N ARG A 187 -10.75 -6.99 19.18
CA ARG A 187 -11.43 -5.79 19.66
C ARG A 187 -10.55 -4.55 19.46
N THR A 188 -11.18 -3.46 19.04
CA THR A 188 -10.56 -2.14 19.04
C THR A 188 -11.10 -1.32 20.20
N ILE A 189 -10.19 -0.65 20.89
CA ILE A 189 -10.48 0.24 22.02
C ILE A 189 -10.44 1.68 21.46
N ALA A 190 -11.62 2.32 21.38
CA ALA A 190 -11.91 3.65 20.78
C ALA A 190 -12.16 3.69 19.25
N ARG A 191 -12.47 4.89 18.69
CA ARG A 191 -12.81 5.15 17.27
C ARG A 191 -11.62 4.99 16.28
N SER A 192 -10.66 4.13 16.58
CA SER A 192 -9.57 3.77 15.68
C SER A 192 -10.03 2.62 14.79
N GLY A 193 -10.31 2.88 13.52
CA GLY A 193 -10.73 1.87 12.55
C GLY A 193 -9.62 0.90 12.16
N LEU A 194 -9.31 -0.08 13.00
CA LEU A 194 -8.48 -1.23 12.64
C LEU A 194 -9.26 -2.50 12.97
N THR A 195 -9.86 -3.13 11.97
CA THR A 195 -10.39 -4.49 12.10
C THR A 195 -9.34 -5.43 11.52
N VAL A 196 -8.65 -6.19 12.37
CA VAL A 196 -7.73 -7.25 11.91
C VAL A 196 -8.58 -8.48 11.58
N LEU A 197 -8.94 -8.63 10.31
CA LEU A 197 -9.51 -9.87 9.79
C LEU A 197 -8.36 -10.77 9.33
N ASP A 198 -8.29 -11.97 9.90
CA ASP A 198 -7.38 -13.02 9.46
C ASP A 198 -7.83 -13.52 8.08
N TRP A 199 -7.36 -12.86 7.02
CA TRP A 199 -7.48 -13.35 5.66
C TRP A 199 -6.15 -13.97 5.27
N GLN A 200 -6.14 -15.31 5.12
CA GLN A 200 -4.97 -16.03 4.61
C GLN A 200 -4.76 -15.69 3.13
N GLY A 201 -3.84 -14.75 2.88
CA GLY A 201 -3.31 -14.46 1.55
C GLY A 201 -3.96 -13.26 0.88
N ASP A 202 -3.43 -12.07 1.13
CA ASP A 202 -3.17 -11.06 0.09
C ASP A 202 -2.49 -9.83 0.72
N VAL A 203 -1.43 -9.33 0.08
CA VAL A 203 -0.78 -8.08 0.49
C VAL A 203 -1.66 -6.86 0.17
N HIS A 204 -2.83 -7.09 -0.45
CA HIS A 204 -3.83 -6.07 -0.75
C HIS A 204 -4.78 -5.72 0.41
N ALA A 205 -4.79 -6.45 1.53
CA ALA A 205 -5.75 -6.20 2.61
C ALA A 205 -5.22 -5.41 3.83
N ALA A 206 -4.04 -4.80 3.76
CA ALA A 206 -3.57 -3.85 4.79
C ALA A 206 -3.84 -2.37 4.43
N THR A 207 -4.42 -2.11 3.26
CA THR A 207 -4.84 -0.76 2.82
C THR A 207 -6.28 -0.67 2.35
N GLU A 208 -7.05 -1.78 2.35
CA GLU A 208 -8.50 -1.74 2.22
C GLU A 208 -9.17 -2.56 3.35
N VAL A 209 -9.75 -1.88 4.34
CA VAL A 209 -10.84 -2.43 5.17
C VAL A 209 -11.92 -1.37 5.40
N VAL A 210 -12.95 -1.48 4.56
CA VAL A 210 -14.40 -1.46 4.86
C VAL A 210 -14.94 -0.29 5.69
N ALA A 211 -15.54 0.65 4.96
CA ALA A 211 -16.67 1.43 5.44
C ALA A 211 -17.73 0.51 6.08
N ILE A 212 -18.01 0.72 7.36
CA ILE A 212 -19.16 0.09 8.02
C ILE A 212 -20.42 0.57 7.27
N ARG A 213 -21.17 -0.36 6.66
CA ARG A 213 -22.60 -0.14 6.39
C ARG A 213 -23.25 0.25 7.71
N ARG A 214 -23.55 1.53 7.89
CA ARG A 214 -24.48 1.95 8.94
C ARG A 214 -25.87 1.45 8.53
N THR A 215 -26.45 0.57 9.34
CA THR A 215 -27.90 0.54 9.47
C THR A 215 -28.38 1.95 9.82
N PRO A 216 -29.42 2.48 9.15
CA PRO A 216 -29.88 3.84 9.38
C PRO A 216 -30.42 3.94 10.81
N GLN A 217 -29.79 4.77 11.64
CA GLN A 217 -30.38 5.20 12.91
C GLN A 217 -31.31 6.39 12.63
N PRO A 218 -32.49 6.45 13.26
CA PRO A 218 -33.51 7.43 12.90
C PRO A 218 -33.05 8.85 13.28
N ALA A 219 -33.32 9.78 12.37
CA ALA A 219 -33.01 11.19 12.50
C ALA A 219 -33.52 11.72 13.84
N THR A 220 -32.61 12.17 14.69
CA THR A 220 -32.97 13.04 15.81
C THR A 220 -33.22 14.41 15.21
N LEU A 221 -34.48 14.84 15.28
CA LEU A 221 -34.97 16.16 14.89
C LEU A 221 -34.08 17.25 15.49
N LEU A 222 -33.20 17.82 14.67
CA LEU A 222 -32.68 19.16 14.88
C LEU A 222 -33.47 20.06 13.92
N THR A 223 -34.24 20.92 14.56
CA THR A 223 -35.07 22.00 14.07
C THR A 223 -34.69 22.53 12.69
N GLU A 224 -35.69 22.52 11.80
CA GLU A 224 -35.71 23.29 10.57
C GLU A 224 -35.38 24.76 10.86
N GLU A 225 -34.36 25.29 10.18
CA GLU A 225 -34.39 26.66 9.67
C GLU A 225 -33.33 26.85 8.55
N ALA A 226 -33.82 26.74 7.32
CA ALA A 226 -33.49 27.55 6.14
C ALA A 226 -32.13 27.39 5.40
N LYS A 227 -32.26 26.84 4.16
CA LYS A 227 -31.62 27.21 2.86
C LYS A 227 -30.59 26.24 2.25
N GLY A 228 -31.05 25.51 1.22
CA GLY A 228 -30.28 25.16 0.00
C GLY A 228 -29.24 24.05 0.14
N THR A 229 -29.51 22.90 -0.48
CA THR A 229 -28.63 21.74 -0.59
C THR A 229 -27.31 22.08 -1.28
N VAL A 230 -26.31 22.56 -0.53
CA VAL A 230 -24.92 22.58 -0.99
C VAL A 230 -24.43 21.14 -0.93
N MET A 231 -24.12 20.54 -2.09
CA MET A 231 -23.40 19.27 -2.18
C MET A 231 -22.25 19.24 -1.15
N ASP A 232 -22.28 18.32 -0.19
CA ASP A 232 -21.26 18.21 0.87
C ASP A 232 -19.95 17.58 0.36
N TRP A 233 -19.49 18.00 -0.81
CA TRP A 233 -18.25 17.52 -1.41
C TRP A 233 -17.03 18.05 -0.66
N ARG A 234 -17.11 19.25 -0.07
CA ARG A 234 -15.98 19.87 0.65
C ARG A 234 -15.59 19.07 1.89
N THR A 235 -16.55 18.56 2.64
CA THR A 235 -16.27 17.69 3.80
C THR A 235 -15.60 16.39 3.36
N ARG A 236 -16.07 15.80 2.24
CA ARG A 236 -15.46 14.60 1.66
C ARG A 236 -14.05 14.87 1.12
N ALA A 237 -13.81 16.01 0.49
CA ALA A 237 -12.50 16.45 0.01
C ALA A 237 -11.52 16.67 1.18
N MET A 238 -11.97 17.32 2.27
CA MET A 238 -11.17 17.51 3.47
C MET A 238 -10.83 16.18 4.15
N ARG A 239 -11.78 15.23 4.19
CA ARG A 239 -11.54 13.87 4.67
C ARG A 239 -10.46 13.18 3.82
N LEU A 240 -10.63 13.18 2.49
CA LEU A 240 -9.66 12.61 1.56
C LEU A 240 -8.27 13.25 1.73
N ALA A 241 -8.20 14.58 1.89
CA ALA A 241 -6.93 15.28 2.11
C ALA A 241 -6.19 14.77 3.36
N GLY A 242 -6.91 14.56 4.47
CA GLY A 242 -6.37 14.00 5.70
C GLY A 242 -5.98 12.52 5.62
N GLU A 243 -6.58 11.75 4.71
CA GLU A 243 -6.19 10.37 4.40
C GLU A 243 -4.92 10.32 3.52
N VAL A 244 -4.84 11.22 2.53
CA VAL A 244 -3.77 11.27 1.52
C VAL A 244 -2.46 11.85 2.07
N VAL A 245 -2.56 12.93 2.84
CA VAL A 245 -1.40 13.64 3.39
C VAL A 245 -1.71 14.20 4.77
N ARG A 246 -0.65 14.48 5.53
CA ARG A 246 -0.79 15.19 6.81
C ARG A 246 -1.25 16.63 6.57
N PRO A 247 -1.97 17.25 7.53
CA PRO A 247 -2.43 18.65 7.42
C PRO A 247 -1.32 19.67 7.13
N GLU A 248 -0.10 19.43 7.61
CA GLU A 248 1.05 20.34 7.41
C GLU A 248 1.67 20.21 6.00
N SER A 249 1.25 19.20 5.23
CA SER A 249 1.71 19.01 3.87
C SER A 249 1.23 20.15 2.99
N ARG A 250 2.13 20.70 2.17
CA ARG A 250 1.80 21.68 1.12
C ARG A 250 0.84 21.14 0.04
N TRP A 251 0.49 19.86 0.09
CA TRP A 251 -0.49 19.20 -0.78
C TRP A 251 -1.85 19.01 -0.12
N HIS A 252 -1.98 19.25 1.19
CA HIS A 252 -3.25 19.05 1.89
C HIS A 252 -4.32 19.99 1.38
N GLU A 253 -4.03 21.30 1.32
CA GLU A 253 -4.96 22.30 0.78
C GLU A 253 -5.35 22.03 -0.69
N PRO A 254 -4.41 21.77 -1.63
CA PRO A 254 -4.78 21.37 -2.99
C PRO A 254 -5.77 20.19 -3.05
N VAL A 255 -5.55 19.12 -2.27
CA VAL A 255 -6.45 17.96 -2.27
C VAL A 255 -7.80 18.30 -1.63
N ALA A 256 -7.82 19.15 -0.60
CA ALA A 256 -9.03 19.54 0.11
C ALA A 256 -9.92 20.53 -0.67
N THR A 257 -9.35 21.25 -1.65
CA THR A 257 -10.03 22.37 -2.31
C THR A 257 -10.32 22.12 -3.80
N VAL A 258 -9.53 21.29 -4.48
CA VAL A 258 -9.78 20.96 -5.89
C VAL A 258 -10.94 19.97 -6.00
N PRO A 259 -12.02 20.30 -6.74
CA PRO A 259 -13.21 19.47 -6.81
C PRO A 259 -12.99 18.25 -7.74
N ARG A 260 -12.40 17.16 -7.22
CA ARG A 260 -12.02 15.97 -8.02
C ARG A 260 -13.15 15.42 -8.89
N HIS A 261 -14.37 15.36 -8.37
CA HIS A 261 -15.56 14.87 -9.07
C HIS A 261 -15.78 15.55 -10.43
N GLU A 262 -15.56 16.85 -10.54
CA GLU A 262 -15.72 17.62 -11.79
C GLU A 262 -14.71 17.23 -12.88
N PHE A 263 -13.57 16.65 -12.49
CA PHE A 263 -12.57 16.10 -13.40
C PHE A 263 -12.88 14.66 -13.85
N VAL A 264 -13.88 14.01 -13.25
CA VAL A 264 -14.29 12.64 -13.56
C VAL A 264 -15.81 12.50 -13.43
N PRO A 265 -16.59 13.14 -14.32
CA PRO A 265 -18.04 13.05 -14.28
C PRO A 265 -18.55 11.66 -14.65
N ARG A 266 -17.78 10.90 -15.44
CA ARG A 266 -18.08 9.53 -15.84
C ARG A 266 -16.86 8.66 -15.69
N TRP A 267 -17.06 7.40 -15.30
CA TRP A 267 -15.98 6.42 -15.19
C TRP A 267 -16.48 5.01 -15.45
N TRP A 268 -15.56 4.13 -15.82
CA TRP A 268 -15.76 2.70 -15.98
C TRP A 268 -15.47 2.00 -14.65
N GLN A 269 -16.43 1.22 -14.16
CA GLN A 269 -16.29 0.37 -12.99
C GLN A 269 -16.17 -1.09 -13.43
N SER A 270 -15.16 -1.81 -12.93
CA SER A 270 -15.00 -3.23 -13.21
C SER A 270 -16.19 -4.03 -12.64
N ASP A 271 -16.69 -4.96 -13.45
CA ASP A 271 -17.70 -5.96 -13.12
C ASP A 271 -17.28 -7.30 -13.74
N GLY A 272 -16.40 -8.01 -13.03
CA GLY A 272 -15.73 -9.20 -13.58
C GLY A 272 -14.86 -8.82 -14.79
N ASP A 273 -15.12 -9.48 -15.93
CA ASP A 273 -14.40 -9.26 -17.20
C ASP A 273 -14.94 -8.07 -18.01
N ALA A 274 -15.98 -7.40 -17.52
CA ALA A 274 -16.61 -6.25 -18.18
C ALA A 274 -16.40 -4.95 -17.40
N TRP A 275 -16.66 -3.84 -18.09
CA TRP A 275 -16.61 -2.49 -17.54
C TRP A 275 -17.99 -1.84 -17.68
N LEU A 276 -18.58 -1.46 -16.56
CA LEU A 276 -19.87 -0.76 -16.51
C LEU A 276 -19.66 0.75 -16.43
N LEU A 277 -20.33 1.50 -17.30
CA LEU A 277 -20.32 2.96 -17.24
C LEU A 277 -21.07 3.45 -15.99
N ARG A 278 -20.44 4.33 -15.23
CA ARG A 278 -21.07 5.13 -14.17
C ARG A 278 -21.19 6.57 -14.61
N ASP A 279 -22.41 7.10 -14.54
CA ASP A 279 -22.72 8.50 -14.84
C ASP A 279 -22.93 9.27 -13.52
N GLY A 280 -21.94 10.07 -13.15
CA GLY A 280 -21.88 10.73 -11.85
C GLY A 280 -23.03 11.72 -11.62
N PRO A 281 -23.30 12.66 -12.55
CA PRO A 281 -24.44 13.57 -12.47
C PRO A 281 -25.81 12.87 -12.30
N ALA A 282 -25.95 11.64 -12.80
CA ALA A 282 -27.18 10.84 -12.62
C ALA A 282 -27.26 10.15 -11.24
N ALA A 283 -26.15 10.00 -10.52
CA ALA A 283 -26.08 9.39 -9.20
C ALA A 283 -25.11 10.16 -8.26
N PRO A 284 -25.47 11.38 -7.80
CA PRO A 284 -24.51 12.29 -7.18
C PRO A 284 -23.84 11.79 -5.90
N ASP A 285 -24.55 11.08 -5.03
CA ASP A 285 -23.93 10.54 -3.80
C ASP A 285 -22.88 9.47 -4.10
N ALA A 286 -23.16 8.59 -5.07
CA ALA A 286 -22.20 7.58 -5.53
C ALA A 286 -21.02 8.23 -6.25
N TRP A 287 -21.25 9.29 -7.01
CA TRP A 287 -20.22 10.08 -7.68
C TRP A 287 -19.27 10.73 -6.68
N LEU A 288 -19.80 11.41 -5.67
CA LEU A 288 -19.01 12.04 -4.63
C LEU A 288 -18.27 11.01 -3.78
N GLU A 289 -18.89 9.88 -3.44
CA GLU A 289 -18.19 8.82 -2.72
C GLU A 289 -17.03 8.24 -3.54
N ALA A 290 -17.25 7.95 -4.82
CA ALA A 290 -16.22 7.44 -5.71
C ALA A 290 -15.06 8.44 -5.88
N ALA A 291 -15.38 9.69 -6.18
CA ALA A 291 -14.41 10.75 -6.42
C ALA A 291 -13.59 11.11 -5.17
N TYR A 292 -14.16 11.02 -3.97
CA TYR A 292 -13.50 11.38 -2.71
C TYR A 292 -13.10 10.17 -1.84
N THR A 293 -12.83 9.05 -2.50
CA THR A 293 -12.12 7.89 -1.95
C THR A 293 -10.75 7.80 -2.65
N ASP A 294 -9.73 7.32 -1.94
CA ASP A 294 -8.37 7.13 -2.48
C ASP A 294 -8.26 5.94 -3.44
N GLN A 295 -9.06 5.97 -4.51
CA GLN A 295 -9.15 4.95 -5.54
C GLN A 295 -8.91 5.54 -6.93
N THR A 296 -8.50 4.69 -7.87
CA THR A 296 -8.38 5.05 -9.29
C THR A 296 -9.73 4.88 -9.98
N LEU A 297 -10.14 5.86 -10.77
CA LEU A 297 -11.37 5.80 -11.58
C LEU A 297 -10.99 5.70 -13.05
N VAL A 298 -11.30 4.58 -13.71
CA VAL A 298 -10.95 4.34 -15.12
C VAL A 298 -11.82 5.24 -16.01
N THR A 299 -11.20 6.04 -16.87
CA THR A 299 -11.91 7.02 -17.72
C THR A 299 -11.88 6.63 -19.19
N ARG A 300 -11.11 5.61 -19.55
CA ARG A 300 -11.15 4.99 -20.88
C ARG A 300 -10.74 3.53 -20.80
N VAL A 301 -11.47 2.70 -21.54
CA VAL A 301 -11.16 1.28 -21.79
C VAL A 301 -10.98 1.15 -23.30
N ASP A 302 -9.84 0.63 -23.74
CA ASP A 302 -9.42 0.61 -25.16
C ASP A 302 -9.61 1.99 -25.80
N ALA A 303 -10.36 2.06 -26.90
CA ALA A 303 -10.72 3.29 -27.61
C ALA A 303 -12.04 3.93 -27.13
N CYS A 304 -12.61 3.55 -25.99
CA CYS A 304 -13.93 4.00 -25.51
C CYS A 304 -13.85 4.94 -24.29
N PRO A 305 -13.86 6.29 -24.47
CA PRO A 305 -13.85 7.25 -23.37
C PRO A 305 -15.19 7.26 -22.63
N ALA A 306 -15.14 7.29 -21.29
CA ALA A 306 -16.33 7.34 -20.45
C ALA A 306 -17.19 8.59 -20.70
N ASP A 307 -16.55 9.73 -21.01
CA ASP A 307 -17.25 11.00 -21.27
C ASP A 307 -18.16 10.92 -22.50
N HIS A 308 -17.81 10.11 -23.50
CA HIS A 308 -18.53 9.97 -24.77
C HIS A 308 -19.43 8.73 -24.82
N ALA A 309 -19.37 7.86 -23.81
CA ALA A 309 -20.16 6.64 -23.76
C ALA A 309 -21.64 6.93 -23.46
N ALA A 310 -22.53 6.14 -24.06
CA ALA A 310 -23.97 6.22 -23.82
C ALA A 310 -24.30 5.74 -22.39
N PRO A 311 -25.32 6.32 -21.71
CA PRO A 311 -25.76 5.84 -20.40
C PRO A 311 -26.08 4.34 -20.42
N GLY A 312 -25.57 3.61 -19.42
CA GLY A 312 -25.72 2.15 -19.33
C GLY A 312 -24.81 1.35 -20.27
N ALA A 313 -23.88 1.99 -20.98
CA ALA A 313 -22.91 1.29 -21.81
C ALA A 313 -22.05 0.31 -21.00
N MET A 314 -21.64 -0.75 -21.69
CA MET A 314 -20.66 -1.72 -21.23
C MET A 314 -19.48 -1.70 -22.20
N ALA A 315 -18.27 -1.90 -21.67
CA ALA A 315 -17.07 -2.11 -22.48
C ALA A 315 -16.35 -3.39 -22.03
N SER A 316 -15.64 -4.01 -22.96
CA SER A 316 -14.64 -5.05 -22.71
C SER A 316 -13.29 -4.52 -23.20
N GLY A 317 -12.21 -4.87 -22.52
CA GLY A 317 -10.88 -4.42 -22.92
C GLY A 317 -10.01 -3.97 -21.75
N THR A 318 -8.92 -3.29 -22.08
CA THR A 318 -7.88 -2.84 -21.15
C THR A 318 -8.05 -1.36 -20.83
N PRO A 319 -7.94 -0.95 -19.56
CA PRO A 319 -7.90 0.47 -19.19
C PRO A 319 -6.74 1.22 -19.89
N THR A 320 -7.05 2.31 -20.59
CA THR A 320 -6.09 3.17 -21.32
C THR A 320 -6.08 4.62 -20.85
N SER A 321 -6.97 4.98 -19.91
CA SER A 321 -6.92 6.25 -19.17
C SER A 321 -7.60 6.12 -17.83
N SER A 322 -7.17 6.90 -16.84
CA SER A 322 -7.80 6.96 -15.54
C SER A 322 -7.58 8.30 -14.83
N SER A 323 -8.49 8.63 -13.92
CA SER A 323 -8.21 9.54 -12.81
C SER A 323 -7.52 8.73 -11.72
N THR A 324 -6.18 8.72 -11.74
CA THR A 324 -5.36 8.00 -10.74
C THR A 324 -5.75 8.37 -9.32
N LEU A 325 -5.63 7.43 -8.38
CA LEU A 325 -5.84 7.71 -6.96
C LEU A 325 -5.04 8.92 -6.46
N PRO A 326 -5.63 9.81 -5.63
CA PRO A 326 -5.00 11.06 -5.21
C PRO A 326 -3.70 10.85 -4.44
N SER A 327 -3.61 9.84 -3.59
CA SER A 327 -2.39 9.57 -2.82
C SER A 327 -1.20 9.22 -3.71
N LEU A 328 -1.43 8.54 -4.82
CA LEU A 328 -0.38 8.18 -5.75
C LEU A 328 0.11 9.39 -6.55
N VAL A 329 -0.81 10.25 -7.02
CA VAL A 329 -0.43 11.51 -7.71
C VAL A 329 0.40 12.39 -6.79
N VAL A 330 -0.06 12.59 -5.55
CA VAL A 330 0.67 13.39 -4.55
C VAL A 330 2.01 12.75 -4.18
N ARG A 331 2.11 11.42 -4.14
CA ARG A 331 3.37 10.69 -3.93
C ARG A 331 4.38 10.99 -5.01
N MET A 332 3.98 10.95 -6.29
CA MET A 332 4.86 11.33 -7.41
C MET A 332 5.34 12.78 -7.29
N TYR A 333 4.44 13.70 -6.95
CA TYR A 333 4.79 15.11 -6.75
C TYR A 333 5.71 15.37 -5.54
N ARG A 334 5.64 14.53 -4.50
CA ARG A 334 6.57 14.59 -3.36
C ARG A 334 7.97 14.12 -3.75
N HIS A 335 8.08 13.02 -4.50
CA HIS A 335 9.37 12.54 -5.02
C HIS A 335 10.04 13.56 -5.94
N ALA A 336 9.23 14.36 -6.63
CA ALA A 336 9.73 15.44 -7.47
C ALA A 336 10.33 16.61 -6.68
N MET A 337 10.12 16.70 -5.35
CA MET A 337 10.68 17.78 -4.52
C MET A 337 10.44 19.16 -5.14
N ILE A 338 9.18 19.42 -5.49
CA ILE A 338 8.75 20.64 -6.19
C ILE A 338 8.85 21.85 -5.24
N ALA A 339 9.63 22.85 -5.64
CA ALA A 339 9.75 24.14 -4.95
C ALA A 339 8.71 25.15 -5.47
N GLU A 340 8.51 26.25 -4.74
CA GLU A 340 7.49 27.27 -5.06
C GLU A 340 7.73 27.97 -6.41
N ASN A 341 8.99 28.05 -6.84
CA ASN A 341 9.40 28.69 -8.08
C ASN A 341 9.70 27.69 -9.21
N SER A 342 9.39 26.41 -9.03
CA SER A 342 9.64 25.39 -10.06
C SER A 342 8.67 25.52 -11.23
N ASP A 343 9.20 25.55 -12.45
CA ASP A 343 8.40 25.26 -13.64
C ASP A 343 8.30 23.75 -13.82
N VAL A 344 7.08 23.25 -13.96
CA VAL A 344 6.75 21.83 -13.87
C VAL A 344 6.08 21.36 -15.16
N LEU A 345 6.53 20.23 -15.67
CA LEU A 345 5.79 19.44 -16.65
C LEU A 345 5.11 18.26 -15.95
N VAL A 346 3.81 18.09 -16.17
CA VAL A 346 3.03 16.94 -15.72
C VAL A 346 2.24 16.32 -16.87
N THR A 347 1.81 15.06 -16.73
CA THR A 347 0.88 14.43 -17.68
C THR A 347 -0.57 14.83 -17.42
N THR A 348 -1.37 14.96 -18.47
CA THR A 348 -2.74 15.52 -18.38
C THR A 348 -3.74 14.53 -17.80
N GLY A 349 -3.97 13.39 -18.48
CA GLY A 349 -5.06 12.48 -18.13
C GLY A 349 -6.40 13.21 -18.03
N THR A 350 -7.06 13.12 -16.88
CA THR A 350 -8.33 13.84 -16.61
C THR A 350 -8.16 15.32 -16.29
N GLY A 351 -6.94 15.77 -16.03
CA GLY A 351 -6.63 17.13 -15.55
C GLY A 351 -6.62 17.29 -14.03
N TYR A 352 -7.04 16.29 -13.24
CA TYR A 352 -7.07 16.42 -11.77
C TYR A 352 -5.68 16.66 -11.16
N GLY A 353 -4.67 15.88 -11.56
CA GLY A 353 -3.29 16.10 -11.10
C GLY A 353 -2.75 17.47 -11.49
N THR A 354 -3.05 17.90 -12.73
CA THR A 354 -2.71 19.26 -13.20
C THR A 354 -3.37 20.33 -12.35
N ALA A 355 -4.64 20.15 -11.96
CA ALA A 355 -5.35 21.07 -11.08
C ALA A 355 -4.71 21.14 -9.68
N LEU A 356 -4.27 20.01 -9.11
CA LEU A 356 -3.52 20.00 -7.86
C LEU A 356 -2.21 20.79 -7.97
N ALA A 357 -1.46 20.60 -9.06
CA ALA A 357 -0.22 21.35 -9.31
C ALA A 357 -0.48 22.85 -9.46
N CYS A 358 -1.52 23.24 -10.21
CA CYS A 358 -1.95 24.63 -10.37
C CYS A 358 -2.37 25.26 -9.04
N ALA A 359 -3.14 24.54 -8.22
CA ALA A 359 -3.55 25.02 -6.90
C ALA A 359 -2.35 25.28 -5.98
N ARG A 360 -1.29 24.47 -6.09
CA ARG A 360 -0.09 24.62 -5.25
C ARG A 360 0.88 25.69 -5.74
N LEU A 361 1.06 25.85 -7.06
CA LEU A 361 2.17 26.62 -7.65
C LEU A 361 1.71 27.86 -8.43
N GLY A 362 0.41 27.97 -8.70
CA GLY A 362 -0.11 28.86 -9.72
C GLY A 362 0.02 28.26 -11.12
N HIS A 363 -1.01 28.47 -11.93
CA HIS A 363 -1.11 27.87 -13.27
C HIS A 363 -0.03 28.34 -14.27
N ALA A 364 0.58 29.52 -14.07
CA ALA A 364 1.63 30.04 -14.95
C ALA A 364 2.91 29.19 -14.99
N ARG A 365 3.14 28.34 -13.97
CA ARG A 365 4.32 27.48 -13.84
C ARG A 365 4.07 26.03 -14.24
N VAL A 366 2.84 25.70 -14.63
CA VAL A 366 2.44 24.33 -14.92
C VAL A 366 2.25 24.19 -16.41
N THR A 367 3.00 23.25 -17.00
CA THR A 367 2.71 22.70 -18.32
C THR A 367 2.14 21.29 -18.15
N SER A 368 1.07 20.99 -18.88
CA SER A 368 0.46 19.67 -18.91
C SER A 368 0.49 19.12 -20.32
N ILE A 369 0.91 17.85 -20.48
CA ILE A 369 1.05 17.19 -21.79
C ILE A 369 0.30 15.86 -21.83
N ASP A 370 -0.33 15.56 -22.96
CA ASP A 370 -0.87 14.22 -23.25
C ASP A 370 -0.80 13.98 -24.76
N VAL A 371 -0.72 12.70 -25.16
CA VAL A 371 -0.76 12.32 -26.58
C VAL A 371 -2.15 12.51 -27.17
N ASP A 372 -3.18 12.53 -26.32
CA ASP A 372 -4.57 12.56 -26.73
C ASP A 372 -5.16 13.98 -26.74
N ALA A 373 -5.46 14.49 -27.93
CA ALA A 373 -6.01 15.82 -28.11
C ALA A 373 -7.37 16.03 -27.43
N ASP A 374 -8.22 15.00 -27.37
CA ASP A 374 -9.55 15.10 -26.76
C ASP A 374 -9.45 15.15 -25.24
N LEU A 375 -8.55 14.36 -24.64
CA LEU A 375 -8.26 14.45 -23.20
C LEU A 375 -7.67 15.81 -22.84
N VAL A 376 -6.71 16.33 -23.63
CA VAL A 376 -6.13 17.66 -23.42
C VAL A 376 -7.20 18.73 -23.46
N LYS A 377 -8.11 18.68 -24.46
CA LYS A 377 -9.21 19.62 -24.57
C LYS A 377 -10.16 19.52 -23.37
N ALA A 378 -10.63 18.32 -23.02
CA ALA A 378 -11.56 18.13 -21.92
C ALA A 378 -10.96 18.57 -20.57
N ALA A 379 -9.70 18.23 -20.30
CA ALA A 379 -8.98 18.67 -19.11
C ALA A 379 -8.80 20.20 -19.08
N SER A 380 -8.43 20.82 -20.21
CA SER A 380 -8.34 22.28 -20.33
C SER A 380 -9.66 22.96 -20.01
N ASP A 381 -10.76 22.50 -20.60
CA ASP A 381 -12.10 23.06 -20.37
C ASP A 381 -12.48 22.98 -18.88
N ARG A 382 -12.22 21.83 -18.23
CA ARG A 382 -12.45 21.64 -16.78
C ARG A 382 -11.56 22.55 -15.93
N LEU A 383 -10.26 22.64 -16.23
CA LEU A 383 -9.33 23.51 -15.51
C LEU A 383 -9.79 24.97 -15.52
N VAL A 384 -10.27 25.45 -16.68
CA VAL A 384 -10.78 26.81 -16.82
C VAL A 384 -12.12 27.00 -16.12
N LEU A 385 -13.10 26.15 -16.41
CA LEU A 385 -14.49 26.37 -16.00
C LEU A 385 -14.73 26.06 -14.52
N VAL A 386 -14.02 25.05 -14.00
CA VAL A 386 -14.24 24.55 -12.64
C VAL A 386 -13.25 25.15 -11.66
N ALA A 387 -11.97 25.24 -12.04
CA ALA A 387 -10.89 25.62 -11.14
C ALA A 387 -10.32 27.02 -11.42
N GLY A 388 -10.71 27.67 -12.52
CA GLY A 388 -10.21 28.99 -12.92
C GLY A 388 -8.74 29.00 -13.35
N TYR A 389 -8.13 27.83 -13.59
CA TYR A 389 -6.72 27.70 -13.95
C TYR A 389 -6.53 27.66 -15.46
N ARG A 390 -5.48 28.33 -15.96
CA ARG A 390 -5.08 28.33 -17.38
C ARG A 390 -3.60 27.93 -17.52
N PRO A 391 -3.21 26.70 -17.19
CA PRO A 391 -1.85 26.24 -17.42
C PRO A 391 -1.55 26.13 -18.91
N GLN A 392 -0.27 25.98 -19.28
CA GLN A 392 0.09 25.63 -20.64
C GLN A 392 -0.35 24.19 -20.91
N MET A 393 -1.14 23.97 -21.95
CA MET A 393 -1.61 22.65 -22.36
C MET A 393 -0.93 22.26 -23.67
N ALA A 394 -0.42 21.05 -23.77
CA ALA A 394 0.26 20.54 -24.95
C ALA A 394 -0.31 19.18 -25.38
N VAL A 395 -0.49 19.00 -26.68
CA VAL A 395 -0.77 17.71 -27.29
C VAL A 395 0.55 17.18 -27.85
N GLY A 396 1.00 16.03 -27.38
CA GLY A 396 2.25 15.43 -27.84
C GLY A 396 2.60 14.14 -27.10
N ASP A 397 3.36 13.29 -27.77
CA ASP A 397 3.98 12.12 -27.14
C ASP A 397 5.06 12.61 -26.17
N ILE A 398 4.89 12.31 -24.88
CA ILE A 398 5.86 12.72 -23.85
C ILE A 398 7.24 12.08 -24.09
N THR A 399 7.35 10.99 -24.85
CA THR A 399 8.64 10.39 -25.23
C THR A 399 9.36 11.13 -26.35
N GLY A 400 8.66 12.04 -27.05
CA GLY A 400 9.20 12.92 -28.08
C GLY A 400 9.78 14.22 -27.52
N GLU A 401 9.92 15.23 -28.39
CA GLU A 401 10.37 16.57 -27.98
C GLU A 401 9.37 17.24 -27.03
N LEU A 402 9.88 17.80 -25.94
CA LEU A 402 9.05 18.49 -24.94
C LEU A 402 8.92 19.99 -25.27
N PRO A 403 7.76 20.61 -24.95
CA PRO A 403 7.42 21.96 -25.44
C PRO A 403 8.18 23.10 -24.76
N GLY A 404 9.08 22.81 -23.82
CA GLY A 404 9.79 23.83 -23.05
C GLY A 404 10.90 23.24 -22.19
N ALA A 405 11.43 24.07 -21.30
CA ALA A 405 12.43 23.69 -20.32
C ALA A 405 11.84 23.73 -18.90
N TYR A 406 12.16 22.75 -18.07
CA TYR A 406 11.50 22.52 -16.79
C TYR A 406 12.50 22.28 -15.66
N ASP A 407 12.13 22.70 -14.45
CA ASP A 407 12.85 22.31 -13.24
C ASP A 407 12.44 20.90 -12.79
N ARG A 408 11.22 20.49 -13.14
CA ARG A 408 10.61 19.23 -12.70
C ARG A 408 9.80 18.61 -13.83
N ILE A 409 10.06 17.33 -14.11
CA ILE A 409 9.25 16.52 -15.02
C ILE A 409 8.64 15.38 -14.21
N ILE A 410 7.31 15.32 -14.14
CA ILE A 410 6.60 14.25 -13.42
C ILE A 410 5.66 13.56 -14.39
N ALA A 411 6.00 12.32 -14.74
CA ALA A 411 5.15 11.48 -15.56
C ALA A 411 4.30 10.57 -14.68
N THR A 412 2.98 10.69 -14.78
CA THR A 412 2.00 9.73 -14.26
C THR A 412 1.61 8.71 -15.34
N VAL A 413 2.60 8.38 -16.18
CA VAL A 413 2.65 7.31 -17.19
C VAL A 413 4.02 6.66 -17.06
N SER A 414 4.13 5.37 -17.38
CA SER A 414 5.38 4.63 -17.25
C SER A 414 6.17 4.62 -18.57
N VAL A 415 7.50 4.73 -18.48
CA VAL A 415 8.42 4.77 -19.64
C VAL A 415 9.52 3.73 -19.50
N ARG A 416 10.05 3.26 -20.63
CA ARG A 416 11.23 2.39 -20.67
C ARG A 416 11.92 2.51 -22.04
N PRO A 417 13.15 3.05 -22.13
CA PRO A 417 13.91 3.75 -21.09
C PRO A 417 13.37 5.17 -20.81
N VAL A 418 14.05 5.94 -19.95
CA VAL A 418 13.78 7.37 -19.78
C VAL A 418 14.16 8.11 -21.09
N PRO A 419 13.27 8.90 -21.70
CA PRO A 419 13.55 9.60 -22.95
C PRO A 419 14.68 10.64 -22.84
N VAL A 420 15.57 10.69 -23.83
CA VAL A 420 16.65 11.71 -23.90
C VAL A 420 16.09 13.12 -23.95
N SER A 421 14.93 13.31 -24.57
CA SER A 421 14.24 14.60 -24.62
C SER A 421 13.93 15.18 -23.24
N TRP A 422 13.73 14.33 -22.23
CA TRP A 422 13.52 14.77 -20.85
C TRP A 422 14.80 15.34 -20.25
N LEU A 423 15.94 14.69 -20.51
CA LEU A 423 17.24 15.19 -20.09
C LEU A 423 17.51 16.54 -20.75
N SER A 424 17.22 16.70 -22.05
CA SER A 424 17.37 17.96 -22.78
C SER A 424 16.48 19.07 -22.22
N ALA A 425 15.22 18.75 -21.89
CA ALA A 425 14.26 19.71 -21.37
C ALA A 425 14.49 20.07 -19.89
N LEU A 426 15.14 19.22 -19.10
CA LEU A 426 15.48 19.54 -17.72
C LEU A 426 16.52 20.66 -17.67
N ARG A 427 16.27 21.66 -16.84
CA ARG A 427 17.28 22.67 -16.49
C ARG A 427 18.38 22.04 -15.62
N PRO A 428 19.59 22.64 -15.56
CA PRO A 428 20.63 22.17 -14.64
C PRO A 428 20.12 22.04 -13.20
N GLY A 429 20.35 20.89 -12.56
CA GLY A 429 19.80 20.58 -11.23
C GLY A 429 18.28 20.30 -11.19
N GLY A 430 17.64 20.19 -12.36
CA GLY A 430 16.26 19.76 -12.48
C GLY A 430 16.09 18.28 -12.17
N ARG A 431 14.87 17.85 -11.84
CA ARG A 431 14.54 16.47 -11.45
C ARG A 431 13.46 15.87 -12.32
N LEU A 432 13.62 14.61 -12.72
CA LEU A 432 12.56 13.79 -13.27
C LEU A 432 12.06 12.75 -12.27
N VAL A 433 10.76 12.45 -12.34
CA VAL A 433 10.11 11.36 -11.62
C VAL A 433 9.15 10.63 -12.56
N THR A 434 9.32 9.31 -12.65
CA THR A 434 8.46 8.43 -13.47
C THR A 434 8.49 7.02 -12.90
N THR A 435 7.82 6.09 -13.56
CA THR A 435 7.96 4.66 -13.29
C THR A 435 8.54 3.93 -14.49
N ILE A 436 9.29 2.86 -14.24
CA ILE A 436 9.79 1.99 -15.31
C ILE A 436 8.61 1.15 -15.83
N ALA A 437 8.36 1.20 -17.14
CA ALA A 437 7.23 0.51 -17.76
C ALA A 437 7.19 -1.00 -17.44
N GLY A 438 5.98 -1.50 -17.19
CA GLY A 438 5.71 -2.88 -16.76
C GLY A 438 6.03 -3.17 -15.28
N THR A 439 6.70 -2.25 -14.58
CA THR A 439 7.11 -2.43 -13.18
C THR A 439 6.29 -1.56 -12.23
N GLY A 440 6.56 -1.72 -10.93
CA GLY A 440 6.08 -0.82 -9.88
C GLY A 440 7.10 0.20 -9.38
N LEU A 441 8.25 0.31 -10.06
CA LEU A 441 9.43 1.02 -9.57
C LEU A 441 9.36 2.50 -9.92
N ILE A 442 9.30 3.36 -8.90
CA ILE A 442 9.43 4.82 -9.08
C ILE A 442 10.91 5.15 -9.25
N LEU A 443 11.26 5.75 -10.37
CA LEU A 443 12.58 6.30 -10.65
C LEU A 443 12.55 7.80 -10.42
N ALA A 444 13.39 8.29 -9.51
CA ALA A 444 13.62 9.72 -9.29
C ALA A 444 15.10 10.04 -9.52
N ALA A 445 15.40 11.01 -10.40
CA ALA A 445 16.77 11.36 -10.76
C ALA A 445 16.95 12.86 -11.04
N ASP A 446 18.10 13.40 -10.62
CA ASP A 446 18.51 14.77 -10.82
C ASP A 446 19.45 14.88 -12.00
N LYS A 447 19.25 15.90 -12.85
CA LYS A 447 20.11 16.18 -14.00
C LYS A 447 21.50 16.56 -13.55
N THR A 448 22.51 15.92 -14.14
CA THR A 448 23.92 16.20 -13.86
C THR A 448 24.47 17.26 -14.83
N ASN A 449 25.66 17.78 -14.53
CA ASN A 449 26.33 18.78 -15.37
C ASN A 449 26.80 18.21 -16.72
N GLU A 450 26.97 16.88 -16.79
CA GLU A 450 27.40 16.14 -17.98
C GLU A 450 26.25 15.88 -18.96
N GLY A 451 25.02 16.31 -18.63
CA GLY A 451 23.83 16.16 -19.46
C GLY A 451 23.02 14.88 -19.20
N GLY A 452 23.52 13.99 -18.34
CA GLY A 452 22.79 12.81 -17.86
C GLY A 452 21.93 13.10 -16.62
N ALA A 453 21.57 12.06 -15.88
CA ALA A 453 20.91 12.18 -14.59
C ALA A 453 21.36 11.08 -13.60
N THR A 454 21.33 11.37 -12.31
CA THR A 454 21.63 10.39 -11.25
C THR A 454 20.57 10.42 -10.17
N GLY A 455 20.25 9.27 -9.58
CA GLY A 455 19.21 9.20 -8.57
C GLY A 455 19.02 7.80 -8.01
N ARG A 456 17.77 7.41 -7.76
CA ARG A 456 17.45 6.11 -7.19
C ARG A 456 16.06 5.61 -7.58
N ILE A 457 15.88 4.31 -7.38
CA ILE A 457 14.56 3.71 -7.27
C ILE A 457 14.04 3.94 -5.86
N GLU A 458 12.89 4.60 -5.75
CA GLU A 458 12.27 4.89 -4.46
C GLU A 458 11.67 3.63 -3.83
N TRP A 459 11.55 3.62 -2.50
CA TRP A 459 10.94 2.51 -1.76
C TRP A 459 9.43 2.44 -1.92
N ASP A 460 8.85 3.58 -2.26
CA ASP A 460 7.46 3.71 -2.64
C ASP A 460 7.18 3.02 -3.98
N ARG A 461 5.92 2.64 -4.16
CA ARG A 461 5.46 1.92 -5.34
C ARG A 461 4.45 2.73 -6.11
N ALA A 462 4.48 2.60 -7.44
CA ALA A 462 3.52 3.24 -8.32
C ALA A 462 3.25 2.37 -9.55
N GLY A 463 1.97 2.12 -9.82
CA GLY A 463 1.53 1.46 -11.05
C GLY A 463 0.95 2.51 -11.99
N PHE A 464 1.57 2.67 -13.16
CA PHE A 464 1.06 3.54 -14.21
C PHE A 464 1.03 2.80 -15.54
N MET A 465 -0.01 3.10 -16.30
CA MET A 465 -0.14 2.74 -17.71
C MET A 465 1.13 3.11 -18.50
N PRO A 466 1.63 2.23 -19.38
CA PRO A 466 2.80 2.54 -20.21
C PRO A 466 2.48 3.62 -21.24
N THR A 467 3.51 4.35 -21.68
CA THR A 467 3.38 5.27 -22.81
C THR A 467 2.93 4.55 -24.06
N ARG A 468 2.20 5.27 -24.90
CA ARG A 468 1.63 4.79 -26.15
C ARG A 468 1.94 5.79 -27.26
N HIS A 469 2.17 5.28 -28.46
CA HIS A 469 2.40 6.11 -29.66
C HIS A 469 1.10 6.38 -30.45
N GLY A 470 -0.06 5.90 -29.95
CA GLY A 470 -1.37 6.00 -30.59
C GLY A 470 -2.52 5.88 -29.59
N ALA A 471 -3.73 5.57 -30.08
CA ALA A 471 -4.94 5.55 -29.26
C ALA A 471 -5.07 4.33 -28.32
N ASP A 472 -4.30 3.27 -28.51
CA ASP A 472 -4.48 2.01 -27.77
C ASP A 472 -3.19 1.17 -27.63
N TYR A 473 -3.25 0.11 -26.81
CA TYR A 473 -2.21 -0.91 -26.67
C TYR A 473 -2.37 -2.03 -27.72
N GLY A 474 -1.29 -2.75 -28.02
CA GLY A 474 -1.34 -3.92 -28.90
C GLY A 474 -2.16 -5.07 -28.28
N PRO A 475 -2.64 -6.03 -29.10
CA PRO A 475 -3.45 -7.13 -28.62
C PRO A 475 -2.66 -8.03 -27.65
N PRO A 476 -3.33 -8.62 -26.65
CA PRO A 476 -2.70 -9.57 -25.74
C PRO A 476 -2.19 -10.81 -26.48
N ALA A 477 -1.28 -11.56 -25.84
CA ALA A 477 -0.75 -12.83 -26.34
C ALA A 477 -1.81 -13.97 -26.29
N ASP A 478 -2.95 -13.77 -26.95
CA ASP A 478 -4.07 -14.71 -26.93
C ASP A 478 -3.76 -16.03 -27.65
N ASP A 479 -2.87 -16.01 -28.65
CA ASP A 479 -2.42 -17.24 -29.33
C ASP A 479 -1.64 -18.14 -28.36
N VAL A 480 -0.80 -17.55 -27.51
CA VAL A 480 0.00 -18.28 -26.49
C VAL A 480 -0.91 -18.81 -25.38
N TRP A 481 -1.99 -18.09 -25.06
CA TRP A 481 -2.96 -18.53 -24.06
C TRP A 481 -3.62 -19.87 -24.43
N GLN A 482 -4.03 -20.05 -25.69
CA GLN A 482 -4.71 -21.28 -26.11
C GLN A 482 -3.85 -22.51 -25.89
N GLU A 483 -2.55 -22.41 -26.16
CA GLU A 483 -1.60 -23.47 -25.86
C GLU A 483 -1.41 -23.65 -24.35
N ALA A 484 -1.10 -22.56 -23.64
CA ALA A 484 -0.77 -22.59 -22.21
C ALA A 484 -1.93 -23.03 -21.30
N ALA A 485 -3.18 -22.94 -21.77
CA ALA A 485 -4.36 -23.31 -21.01
C ALA A 485 -4.36 -24.82 -20.69
N GLU A 486 -4.06 -25.66 -21.69
CA GLU A 486 -4.24 -27.11 -21.61
C GLU A 486 -2.96 -27.91 -21.82
N ALA A 487 -1.95 -27.38 -22.53
CA ALA A 487 -0.77 -28.13 -22.90
C ALA A 487 0.03 -28.65 -21.69
N ASP A 488 0.63 -29.84 -21.86
CA ASP A 488 1.54 -30.40 -20.87
C ASP A 488 2.89 -29.65 -20.81
N GLY A 489 3.23 -28.92 -21.87
CA GLY A 489 4.50 -28.21 -21.99
C GLY A 489 5.66 -29.14 -22.34
N GLU A 490 6.81 -28.52 -22.61
CA GLU A 490 8.07 -29.24 -22.88
C GLU A 490 8.77 -29.66 -21.59
N ASP A 491 8.43 -29.02 -20.47
CA ASP A 491 9.02 -29.27 -19.16
C ASP A 491 7.93 -29.20 -18.07
N VAL A 492 7.92 -30.23 -17.22
CA VAL A 492 6.98 -30.36 -16.11
C VAL A 492 7.77 -30.55 -14.82
N ILE A 493 7.65 -29.59 -13.92
CA ILE A 493 8.40 -29.56 -12.66
C ILE A 493 7.47 -29.38 -11.46
N THR A 494 7.92 -29.80 -10.29
CA THR A 494 7.32 -29.38 -9.03
C THR A 494 8.12 -28.18 -8.50
N SER A 495 7.46 -27.03 -8.41
CA SER A 495 8.08 -25.79 -7.92
C SER A 495 8.51 -25.94 -6.47
N ARG A 496 9.66 -25.37 -6.11
CA ARG A 496 10.18 -25.42 -4.73
C ARG A 496 9.34 -24.60 -3.75
N TYR A 497 8.63 -23.61 -4.27
CA TYR A 497 7.92 -22.63 -3.46
C TYR A 497 6.41 -22.64 -3.79
N PRO A 498 5.54 -22.24 -2.84
CA PRO A 498 4.10 -22.19 -3.08
C PRO A 498 3.71 -21.33 -4.27
N LEU A 499 2.49 -21.51 -4.78
CA LEU A 499 1.96 -20.73 -5.88
C LEU A 499 2.02 -19.21 -5.57
N LEU A 500 2.62 -18.45 -6.48
CA LEU A 500 2.73 -17.00 -6.40
C LEU A 500 2.10 -16.39 -7.65
N TYR A 501 1.19 -15.43 -7.47
CA TYR A 501 0.75 -14.55 -8.55
C TYR A 501 1.64 -13.30 -8.53
N PRO A 502 2.53 -13.10 -9.52
CA PRO A 502 3.53 -12.03 -9.47
C PRO A 502 2.94 -10.63 -9.23
N PRO A 503 1.78 -10.23 -9.79
CA PRO A 503 1.19 -8.92 -9.48
C PRO A 503 0.89 -8.67 -7.99
N ASP A 504 0.74 -9.71 -7.16
CA ASP A 504 0.57 -9.58 -5.70
C ASP A 504 1.92 -9.38 -4.96
N ALA A 505 3.06 -9.58 -5.65
CA ALA A 505 4.43 -9.45 -5.14
C ALA A 505 5.29 -8.53 -6.03
N TRP A 506 5.10 -7.23 -5.85
CA TRP A 506 5.64 -6.18 -6.73
C TRP A 506 7.15 -6.18 -6.91
N ASP A 507 7.93 -6.53 -5.88
CA ASP A 507 9.39 -6.68 -5.99
C ASP A 507 9.76 -7.81 -6.95
N VAL A 508 9.10 -8.97 -6.79
CA VAL A 508 9.31 -10.14 -7.64
C VAL A 508 8.86 -9.85 -9.07
N MET A 509 7.66 -9.29 -9.25
CA MET A 509 7.13 -8.87 -10.55
C MET A 509 8.07 -7.86 -11.23
N SER A 510 8.53 -6.83 -10.50
CA SER A 510 9.41 -5.81 -11.08
C SER A 510 10.75 -6.39 -11.48
N MET A 511 11.33 -7.29 -10.68
CA MET A 511 12.58 -7.97 -11.04
C MET A 511 12.39 -8.86 -12.29
N LEU A 512 11.26 -9.55 -12.38
CA LEU A 512 10.93 -10.42 -13.51
C LEU A 512 10.73 -9.59 -14.78
N GLU A 513 9.96 -8.51 -14.72
CA GLU A 513 9.72 -7.61 -15.85
C GLU A 513 10.99 -6.87 -16.30
N LEU A 514 11.90 -6.52 -15.39
CA LEU A 514 13.21 -5.99 -15.78
C LEU A 514 13.97 -7.02 -16.63
N GLN A 515 14.04 -8.27 -16.18
CA GLN A 515 14.78 -9.34 -16.87
C GLN A 515 14.11 -9.83 -18.16
N ILE A 516 12.78 -9.89 -18.17
CA ILE A 516 11.95 -10.46 -19.23
C ILE A 516 10.74 -9.52 -19.44
N PRO A 517 10.92 -8.43 -20.19
CA PRO A 517 9.84 -7.46 -20.42
C PRO A 517 8.69 -8.05 -21.22
N GLY A 518 7.45 -7.68 -20.88
CA GLY A 518 6.26 -8.03 -21.64
C GLY A 518 5.54 -9.30 -21.19
N ILE A 519 5.78 -9.77 -19.96
CA ILE A 519 5.04 -10.92 -19.43
C ILE A 519 3.61 -10.49 -19.07
N THR A 520 2.63 -11.23 -19.58
CA THR A 520 1.23 -11.13 -19.19
C THR A 520 0.91 -12.21 -18.16
N TYR A 521 0.10 -11.87 -17.16
CA TYR A 521 -0.27 -12.76 -16.06
C TYR A 521 -1.77 -13.07 -16.09
N ARG A 522 -2.14 -14.31 -15.79
CA ARG A 522 -3.54 -14.71 -15.55
C ARG A 522 -3.63 -15.57 -14.29
N ARG A 523 -4.78 -15.57 -13.61
CA ARG A 523 -5.06 -16.45 -12.47
C ARG A 523 -6.49 -16.94 -12.48
N SER A 524 -6.71 -18.15 -11.97
CA SER A 524 -8.04 -18.71 -11.73
C SER A 524 -8.10 -19.44 -10.38
N MET A 525 -9.32 -19.56 -9.85
CA MET A 525 -9.64 -20.37 -8.67
C MET A 525 -10.87 -21.23 -8.98
N ASP A 526 -10.65 -22.49 -9.39
CA ASP A 526 -11.69 -23.40 -9.84
C ASP A 526 -11.68 -24.69 -9.01
N GLY A 527 -12.82 -25.02 -8.39
CA GLY A 527 -12.96 -26.27 -7.63
C GLY A 527 -11.92 -26.47 -6.51
N GLY A 528 -11.39 -25.38 -5.95
CA GLY A 528 -10.31 -25.38 -4.96
C GLY A 528 -8.89 -25.50 -5.54
N ASN A 529 -8.74 -25.67 -6.85
CA ASN A 529 -7.45 -25.52 -7.52
C ASN A 529 -7.20 -24.03 -7.80
N ARG A 530 -5.98 -23.59 -7.51
CA ARG A 530 -5.47 -22.28 -7.86
C ARG A 530 -4.49 -22.45 -9.00
N THR A 531 -4.68 -21.69 -10.07
CA THR A 531 -3.81 -21.75 -11.24
C THR A 531 -3.31 -20.37 -11.59
N VAL A 532 -2.02 -20.26 -11.91
CA VAL A 532 -1.37 -19.03 -12.38
C VAL A 532 -0.70 -19.31 -13.71
N TRP A 533 -0.87 -18.38 -14.65
CA TRP A 533 -0.21 -18.40 -15.95
C TRP A 533 0.71 -17.20 -16.12
N LEU A 534 1.88 -17.45 -16.69
CA LEU A 534 2.80 -16.47 -17.24
C LEU A 534 2.84 -16.68 -18.75
N LEU A 535 2.59 -15.63 -19.53
CA LEU A 535 2.53 -15.68 -20.98
C LEU A 535 3.46 -14.60 -21.54
N HIS A 536 4.22 -14.91 -22.58
CA HIS A 536 5.11 -13.95 -23.20
C HIS A 536 4.97 -13.95 -24.74
N PRO A 537 5.06 -12.78 -25.42
CA PRO A 537 4.87 -12.68 -26.86
C PRO A 537 5.84 -13.50 -27.72
N ASP A 538 6.99 -13.93 -27.18
CA ASP A 538 7.93 -14.83 -27.89
C ASP A 538 7.45 -16.31 -27.93
N GLY A 539 6.26 -16.60 -27.43
CA GLY A 539 5.70 -17.95 -27.35
C GLY A 539 6.04 -18.70 -26.05
N SER A 540 6.85 -18.11 -25.16
CA SER A 540 7.12 -18.72 -23.85
C SER A 540 5.91 -18.66 -22.93
N TRP A 541 5.66 -19.74 -22.20
CA TRP A 541 4.57 -19.80 -21.24
C TRP A 541 4.88 -20.70 -20.05
N ALA A 542 4.18 -20.46 -18.93
CA ALA A 542 4.13 -21.37 -17.80
C ALA A 542 2.73 -21.39 -17.18
N ARG A 543 2.27 -22.57 -16.78
CA ARG A 543 1.02 -22.84 -16.04
C ARG A 543 1.36 -23.57 -14.75
N ALA A 544 1.11 -22.94 -13.62
CA ALA A 544 1.37 -23.52 -12.30
C ALA A 544 0.06 -23.74 -11.54
N THR A 545 -0.15 -24.95 -11.02
CA THR A 545 -1.40 -25.35 -10.37
C THR A 545 -1.12 -25.93 -8.98
N ALA A 546 -1.87 -25.48 -7.97
CA ALA A 546 -1.83 -26.01 -6.61
C ALA A 546 -3.23 -26.08 -5.99
N ARG A 547 -3.47 -27.04 -5.07
CA ARG A 547 -4.73 -27.16 -4.31
C ARG A 547 -4.68 -26.35 -3.02
N GLY A 548 -3.67 -26.57 -2.19
CA GLY A 548 -3.46 -25.86 -0.94
C GLY A 548 -2.66 -24.55 -1.14
N PHE A 549 -2.81 -23.63 -0.20
CA PHE A 549 -2.08 -22.36 -0.23
C PHE A 549 -0.56 -22.52 -0.05
N LEU A 550 -0.14 -23.57 0.66
CA LEU A 550 1.27 -23.89 0.95
C LEU A 550 1.80 -25.03 0.09
N ASP A 551 0.98 -25.60 -0.78
CA ASP A 551 1.38 -26.73 -1.61
C ASP A 551 2.38 -26.27 -2.65
N SER A 552 3.35 -27.14 -2.94
CA SER A 552 4.26 -26.96 -4.07
C SER A 552 3.46 -27.16 -5.36
N PRO A 553 3.34 -26.13 -6.23
CA PRO A 553 2.57 -26.28 -7.44
C PRO A 553 3.28 -27.19 -8.43
N THR A 554 2.48 -27.95 -9.19
CA THR A 554 2.93 -28.57 -10.43
C THR A 554 2.95 -27.50 -11.51
N VAL A 555 4.07 -27.38 -12.21
CA VAL A 555 4.32 -26.36 -13.21
C VAL A 555 4.55 -27.03 -14.55
N HIS A 556 3.76 -26.65 -15.53
CA HIS A 556 3.95 -26.96 -16.94
C HIS A 556 4.51 -25.71 -17.61
N GLN A 557 5.52 -25.84 -18.46
CA GLN A 557 6.11 -24.69 -19.17
C GLN A 557 6.63 -25.09 -20.55
N GLY A 558 6.57 -24.16 -21.50
CA GLY A 558 6.91 -24.38 -22.90
C GLY A 558 7.42 -23.12 -23.59
N GLY A 559 7.89 -23.28 -24.82
CA GLY A 559 8.42 -22.18 -25.65
C GLY A 559 9.91 -21.87 -25.41
N PRO A 560 10.43 -20.74 -25.92
CA PRO A 560 11.86 -20.43 -25.88
C PRO A 560 12.45 -20.24 -24.48
N ARG A 561 11.63 -19.87 -23.49
CA ARG A 561 12.05 -19.59 -22.10
C ARG A 561 11.28 -20.44 -21.11
N ARG A 562 11.85 -20.63 -19.93
CA ARG A 562 11.23 -21.33 -18.80
C ARG A 562 10.81 -20.30 -17.76
N LEU A 563 9.72 -19.58 -18.05
CA LEU A 563 9.31 -18.38 -17.30
C LEU A 563 9.14 -18.65 -15.80
N TRP A 564 8.61 -19.81 -15.41
CA TRP A 564 8.47 -20.16 -13.99
C TRP A 564 9.81 -20.44 -13.34
N SER A 565 10.75 -21.02 -14.08
CA SER A 565 12.11 -21.28 -13.58
C SER A 565 12.87 -19.97 -13.36
N ASP A 566 12.65 -18.97 -14.21
CA ASP A 566 13.18 -17.61 -14.00
C ASP A 566 12.54 -16.93 -12.79
N LEU A 567 11.21 -17.06 -12.62
CA LEU A 567 10.50 -16.63 -11.41
C LEU A 567 11.07 -17.27 -10.13
N ASP A 568 11.27 -18.59 -10.12
CA ASP A 568 11.82 -19.30 -8.98
C ASP A 568 13.27 -18.91 -8.69
N ARG A 569 14.07 -18.56 -9.71
CA ARG A 569 15.41 -18.01 -9.50
C ARG A 569 15.37 -16.67 -8.76
N ILE A 570 14.42 -15.80 -9.10
CA ILE A 570 14.19 -14.53 -8.40
C ILE A 570 13.73 -14.78 -6.96
N ARG A 571 12.78 -15.69 -6.75
CA ARG A 571 12.28 -16.04 -5.41
C ARG A 571 13.38 -16.66 -4.53
N ASN A 572 14.22 -17.51 -5.10
CA ASN A 572 15.37 -18.08 -4.39
C ASN A 572 16.36 -17.00 -3.97
N ARG A 573 16.60 -16.01 -4.84
CA ARG A 573 17.40 -14.83 -4.48
C ARG A 573 16.78 -14.06 -3.32
N LEU A 574 15.49 -13.71 -3.41
CA LEU A 574 14.77 -13.00 -2.35
C LEU A 574 14.86 -13.74 -1.01
N ASN A 575 14.63 -15.06 -1.01
CA ASN A 575 14.70 -15.87 0.20
C ASN A 575 16.12 -15.98 0.78
N ARG A 576 17.16 -16.01 -0.08
CA ARG A 576 18.56 -16.10 0.36
C ARG A 576 19.11 -14.76 0.87
N GLU A 577 18.75 -13.66 0.21
CA GLU A 577 19.32 -12.33 0.44
C GLU A 577 18.42 -11.45 1.33
N GLY A 578 17.17 -11.86 1.59
CA GLY A 578 16.20 -11.14 2.40
C GLY A 578 15.54 -9.94 1.71
N ALA A 579 16.06 -9.52 0.55
CA ALA A 579 15.49 -8.47 -0.30
C ALA A 579 15.93 -8.64 -1.75
N LEU A 580 15.14 -8.12 -2.68
CA LEU A 580 15.55 -7.92 -4.07
C LEU A 580 16.26 -6.56 -4.24
N PRO A 581 17.25 -6.47 -5.15
CA PRO A 581 18.10 -5.28 -5.24
C PRO A 581 17.40 -4.06 -5.87
N VAL A 582 16.20 -4.23 -6.43
CA VAL A 582 15.48 -3.21 -7.20
C VAL A 582 15.12 -1.96 -6.40
N TYR A 583 14.61 -2.09 -5.18
CA TYR A 583 14.27 -0.93 -4.35
C TYR A 583 15.52 -0.31 -3.76
N GLY A 584 15.61 1.03 -3.76
CA GLY A 584 16.81 1.74 -3.29
C GLY A 584 18.04 1.57 -4.17
N ALA A 585 17.92 0.92 -5.34
CA ALA A 585 18.99 0.87 -6.34
C ALA A 585 19.35 2.30 -6.77
N GLN A 586 20.65 2.58 -6.91
CA GLN A 586 21.11 3.82 -7.52
C GLN A 586 20.82 3.77 -9.02
N VAL A 587 20.40 4.91 -9.55
CA VAL A 587 20.08 5.11 -10.97
C VAL A 587 21.15 6.02 -11.55
N THR A 588 21.70 5.64 -12.69
CA THR A 588 22.53 6.49 -13.54
C THR A 588 21.95 6.48 -14.95
N ILE A 589 21.71 7.67 -15.50
CA ILE A 589 21.23 7.88 -16.86
C ILE A 589 22.31 8.65 -17.60
N THR A 590 22.88 8.06 -18.64
CA THR A 590 23.86 8.74 -19.49
C THR A 590 23.18 9.75 -20.43
N PRO A 591 23.92 10.69 -21.05
CA PRO A 591 23.34 11.69 -21.95
C PRO A 591 22.59 11.11 -23.17
N ASP A 592 22.90 9.87 -23.56
CA ASP A 592 22.22 9.13 -24.63
C ASP A 592 20.98 8.36 -24.15
N GLY A 593 20.63 8.45 -22.86
CA GLY A 593 19.44 7.83 -22.27
C GLY A 593 19.65 6.44 -21.67
N THR A 594 20.85 5.87 -21.80
CA THR A 594 21.15 4.54 -21.22
C THR A 594 20.99 4.59 -19.70
N THR A 595 20.05 3.80 -19.18
CA THR A 595 19.68 3.84 -17.76
C THR A 595 20.20 2.60 -17.05
N THR A 596 21.12 2.79 -16.11
CA THR A 596 21.72 1.72 -15.30
C THR A 596 21.24 1.78 -13.85
N LEU A 597 20.75 0.66 -13.33
CA LEU A 597 20.38 0.44 -11.95
C LEU A 597 21.51 -0.34 -11.24
N THR A 598 21.91 0.08 -10.04
CA THR A 598 22.95 -0.61 -9.27
C THR A 598 22.63 -0.70 -7.78
N ARG A 599 22.94 -1.85 -7.15
CA ARG A 599 22.87 -2.02 -5.69
C ARG A 599 23.84 -3.09 -5.23
N GLY A 600 24.89 -2.69 -4.50
CA GLY A 600 25.98 -3.61 -4.15
C GLY A 600 26.66 -4.13 -5.42
N SER A 601 26.79 -5.45 -5.56
CA SER A 601 27.34 -6.09 -6.76
C SER A 601 26.31 -6.29 -7.88
N TRP A 602 25.02 -6.00 -7.65
CA TRP A 602 24.01 -6.11 -8.69
C TRP A 602 24.00 -4.87 -9.57
N SER A 603 23.91 -5.09 -10.89
CA SER A 603 23.75 -4.07 -11.91
C SER A 603 22.78 -4.55 -12.99
N PHE A 604 22.00 -3.63 -13.55
CA PHE A 604 21.08 -3.89 -14.65
C PHE A 604 20.95 -2.64 -15.53
N THR A 605 21.01 -2.79 -16.85
CA THR A 605 20.89 -1.68 -17.82
C THR A 605 19.63 -1.87 -18.65
N LEU A 606 18.82 -0.80 -18.76
CA LEU A 606 17.56 -0.75 -19.51
C LEU A 606 17.76 -0.45 -20.99
#